data_AF-A0A6L6QHW2-F1
#
_entry.id   AF-A0A6L6QHW2-F1
#
_cell.length_a   1.000
_cell.length_b   1.000
_cell.length_c   1.000
_cell.angle_alpha   90.00
_cell.angle_beta   90.00
_cell.angle_gamma   90.00
#
_symmetry.space_group_name_H-M   'P 1'
#
loop_
_entity.id
_entity.type
_entity.pdbx_description
1 polymer ?
#
loop_
_entity_poly.entity_id
_entity_poly.type
_entity_poly.pdbx_seq_one_letter_code
_entity_poly.pdbx_strand_id
1 'polypeptide(L)'
;MSHESAIRTPKQLVAAVVGFFAVTIIGIVLLVQFVTQEKLTGAGSESQSAEAVAARLKPVADNGFTLKDVNAPKVLQTGEAVYTATCAACHGTGAAGAPKFGDAGAWGARIAQGQDTVVKHALEGLRAMPAKGGNPDLDDVEVARAVVYMANKAGAKFKEPEVKQAAPAAEAPAAEPAKG
;
A
#
# COMPACT_ATOMS: atom_id res chain seq x y z
N MET A 1 -63.73 43.18 -30.95
CA MET A 1 -62.70 42.19 -31.29
C MET A 1 -63.29 41.18 -32.26
N SER A 2 -62.97 41.29 -33.55
CA SER A 2 -63.38 40.31 -34.54
C SER A 2 -62.51 39.07 -34.41
N HIS A 3 -63.07 37.97 -33.88
CA HIS A 3 -62.42 36.66 -33.92
C HIS A 3 -62.58 36.11 -35.35
N GLU A 4 -61.63 36.39 -36.23
CA GLU A 4 -61.57 35.73 -37.53
C GLU A 4 -60.88 34.37 -37.36
N SER A 5 -61.65 33.30 -37.39
CA SER A 5 -61.11 31.94 -37.27
C SER A 5 -60.24 31.60 -38.49
N ALA A 6 -58.97 31.26 -38.25
CA ALA A 6 -57.99 30.93 -39.28
C ALA A 6 -58.29 29.64 -40.09
N ILE A 7 -59.34 28.91 -39.74
CA ILE A 7 -59.75 27.65 -40.37
C ILE A 7 -61.09 27.88 -41.08
N ARG A 8 -61.07 27.97 -42.41
CA ARG A 8 -62.27 28.25 -43.22
C ARG A 8 -62.79 27.05 -44.01
N THR A 9 -62.05 25.94 -44.04
CA THR A 9 -62.46 24.72 -44.76
C THR A 9 -62.30 23.45 -43.90
N PRO A 10 -63.11 22.40 -44.11
CA PRO A 10 -62.96 21.13 -43.41
C PRO A 10 -61.56 20.51 -43.58
N LYS A 11 -60.93 20.71 -44.75
CA LYS A 11 -59.56 20.26 -45.02
C LYS A 11 -58.52 20.99 -44.16
N GLN A 12 -58.68 22.30 -43.94
CA GLN A 12 -57.81 23.07 -43.04
C GLN A 12 -57.99 22.65 -41.57
N LEU A 13 -59.22 22.27 -41.17
CA LEU A 13 -59.46 21.76 -39.82
C LEU A 13 -58.74 20.43 -39.59
N VAL A 14 -58.85 19.49 -40.53
CA VAL A 14 -58.14 18.20 -40.44
C VAL A 14 -56.62 18.40 -40.41
N ALA A 15 -56.07 19.28 -41.26
CA ALA A 15 -54.64 19.56 -41.27
C ALA A 15 -54.15 20.19 -39.96
N ALA A 16 -54.91 21.13 -39.38
CA ALA A 16 -54.58 21.75 -38.10
C ALA A 16 -54.61 20.74 -36.94
N VAL A 17 -55.61 19.85 -36.92
CA VAL A 17 -55.73 18.80 -35.90
C VAL A 17 -54.59 17.80 -36.02
N VAL A 18 -54.30 17.29 -37.22
CA VAL A 18 -53.19 16.35 -37.44
C VAL A 18 -51.85 17.02 -37.12
N GLY A 19 -51.65 18.29 -37.50
CA GLY A 19 -50.44 19.04 -37.18
C GLY A 19 -50.24 19.24 -35.68
N PHE A 20 -51.31 19.54 -34.94
CA PHE A 20 -51.25 19.66 -33.48
C PHE A 20 -50.81 18.34 -32.82
N PHE A 21 -51.46 17.23 -33.17
CA PHE A 21 -51.08 15.92 -32.64
C PHE A 21 -49.66 15.50 -33.06
N ALA A 22 -49.25 15.75 -34.29
CA ALA A 22 -47.91 15.45 -34.76
C ALA A 22 -46.84 16.23 -33.98
N VAL A 23 -47.05 17.53 -33.76
CA VAL A 23 -46.13 18.38 -32.97
C VAL A 23 -46.06 17.91 -31.53
N THR A 24 -47.19 17.56 -30.92
CA THR A 24 -47.22 17.02 -29.55
C THR A 24 -46.50 15.67 -29.45
N ILE A 25 -46.75 14.75 -30.39
CA ILE A 25 -46.08 13.44 -30.41
C ILE A 25 -44.57 13.61 -30.61
N ILE A 26 -44.15 14.43 -31.58
CA ILE A 26 -42.74 14.71 -31.84
C ILE A 26 -42.10 15.37 -30.60
N GLY A 27 -42.78 16.32 -29.97
CA GLY A 27 -42.31 16.97 -28.75
C GLY A 27 -42.10 15.97 -27.59
N ILE A 28 -43.04 15.04 -27.39
CA ILE A 28 -42.91 13.98 -26.38
C ILE A 28 -41.75 13.04 -26.74
N VAL A 29 -41.61 12.63 -28.01
CA VAL A 29 -40.50 11.77 -28.45
C VAL A 29 -39.16 12.46 -28.24
N LEU A 30 -39.04 13.75 -28.58
CA LEU A 30 -37.83 14.54 -28.36
C LEU A 30 -37.52 14.70 -26.87
N LEU A 31 -38.53 14.91 -26.02
CA LEU A 31 -38.36 14.97 -24.57
C LEU A 31 -37.91 13.62 -24.00
N VAL A 32 -38.50 12.51 -24.44
CA VAL A 32 -38.07 11.16 -24.04
C VAL A 32 -36.63 10.92 -24.48
N GLN A 33 -36.26 11.29 -25.70
CA GLN A 33 -34.89 11.19 -26.18
C GLN A 33 -33.94 12.06 -25.35
N PHE A 34 -34.32 13.29 -25.01
CA PHE A 34 -33.53 14.19 -24.17
C PHE A 34 -33.30 13.61 -22.77
N VAL A 35 -34.37 13.13 -22.11
CA VAL A 35 -34.31 12.52 -20.79
C VAL A 35 -33.58 11.17 -20.78
N THR A 36 -33.65 10.39 -21.87
CA THR A 36 -32.96 9.08 -21.95
C THR A 36 -31.51 9.18 -22.41
N GLN A 37 -31.13 10.25 -23.11
CA GLN A 37 -29.74 10.53 -23.54
C GLN A 37 -28.92 11.29 -22.49
N GLU A 38 -29.57 11.99 -21.54
CA GLU A 38 -28.89 12.41 -20.32
C GLU A 38 -28.44 11.15 -19.57
N LYS A 39 -27.15 10.81 -19.70
CA LYS A 39 -26.50 9.91 -18.77
C LYS A 39 -26.62 10.55 -17.40
N LEU A 40 -27.64 10.18 -16.63
CA LEU A 40 -27.71 10.46 -15.21
C LEU A 40 -26.56 9.68 -14.56
N THR A 41 -25.38 10.28 -14.56
CA THR A 41 -24.23 9.80 -13.79
C THR A 41 -24.61 9.94 -12.32
N GLY A 42 -25.17 8.86 -11.78
CA GLY A 42 -25.47 8.76 -10.36
C GLY A 42 -24.19 8.96 -9.56
N ALA A 43 -24.31 9.48 -8.33
CA ALA A 43 -23.18 9.53 -7.42
C ALA A 43 -22.62 8.11 -7.23
N GLY A 44 -21.46 7.84 -7.84
CA GLY A 44 -20.82 6.51 -7.83
C GLY A 44 -20.71 5.81 -9.19
N SER A 45 -21.26 6.33 -10.30
CA SER A 45 -21.12 5.69 -11.63
C SER A 45 -19.65 5.54 -12.08
N GLU A 46 -18.78 6.45 -11.63
CA GLU A 46 -17.34 6.42 -11.90
C GLU A 46 -16.54 5.70 -10.80
N SER A 47 -17.19 5.03 -9.83
CA SER A 47 -16.47 4.42 -8.70
C SER A 47 -15.49 3.34 -9.13
N GLN A 48 -15.73 2.71 -10.29
CA GLN A 48 -14.90 1.68 -10.90
C GLN A 48 -14.07 2.20 -12.10
N SER A 49 -14.10 3.51 -12.39
CA SER A 49 -13.24 4.04 -13.46
C SER A 49 -11.77 3.86 -13.07
N ALA A 50 -10.92 3.57 -14.05
CA ALA A 50 -9.49 3.38 -13.82
C ALA A 50 -8.87 4.59 -13.09
N GLU A 51 -9.40 5.78 -13.34
CA GLU A 51 -8.96 7.03 -12.73
C GLU A 51 -9.37 7.14 -11.25
N ALA A 52 -10.60 6.75 -10.90
CA ALA A 52 -11.05 6.72 -9.51
C ALA A 52 -10.38 5.60 -8.69
N VAL A 53 -9.94 4.53 -9.34
CA VAL A 53 -9.10 3.49 -8.72
C VAL A 53 -7.68 4.03 -8.50
N ALA A 54 -7.05 4.64 -9.51
CA ALA A 54 -5.72 5.23 -9.41
C ALA A 54 -5.64 6.30 -8.31
N ALA A 55 -6.65 7.18 -8.21
CA ALA A 55 -6.73 8.20 -7.16
C ALA A 55 -6.76 7.61 -5.73
N ARG A 56 -7.35 6.42 -5.55
CA ARG A 56 -7.41 5.72 -4.25
C ARG A 56 -6.14 4.94 -3.94
N LEU A 57 -5.43 4.46 -4.95
CA LEU A 57 -4.13 3.79 -4.78
C LEU A 57 -2.99 4.79 -4.58
N LYS A 58 -3.15 6.03 -5.03
CA LYS A 58 -2.15 7.09 -4.96
C LYS A 58 -1.51 7.27 -3.57
N PRO A 59 -2.25 7.30 -2.43
CA PRO A 59 -1.63 7.38 -1.11
C PRO A 59 -0.75 6.17 -0.78
N VAL A 60 -1.05 4.97 -1.30
CA VAL A 60 -0.26 3.77 -1.03
C VAL A 60 0.96 3.70 -1.94
N ALA A 61 0.83 4.17 -3.19
CA ALA A 61 1.92 4.27 -4.15
C ALA A 61 2.92 5.39 -3.78
N ASP A 62 2.43 6.55 -3.34
CA ASP A 62 3.24 7.73 -3.03
C ASP A 62 3.88 7.65 -1.62
N ASN A 63 3.26 6.94 -0.67
CA ASN A 63 3.81 6.77 0.69
C ASN A 63 4.84 5.64 0.81
N GLY A 64 5.58 5.36 -0.26
CA GLY A 64 6.79 4.54 -0.19
C GLY A 64 6.53 3.06 0.02
N PHE A 65 5.50 2.49 -0.60
CA PHE A 65 5.45 1.03 -0.78
C PHE A 65 6.65 0.62 -1.63
N THR A 66 7.74 0.25 -0.95
CA THR A 66 8.91 -0.33 -1.59
C THR A 66 8.44 -1.65 -2.18
N LEU A 67 8.25 -1.68 -3.49
CA LEU A 67 8.10 -2.95 -4.22
C LEU A 67 9.35 -3.76 -3.93
N LYS A 68 9.21 -4.71 -3.00
CA LYS A 68 10.28 -5.64 -2.66
C LYS A 68 10.34 -6.64 -3.80
N ASP A 69 11.14 -6.30 -4.80
CA ASP A 69 11.50 -7.22 -5.87
C ASP A 69 12.16 -8.44 -5.23
N VAL A 70 11.47 -9.57 -5.29
CA VAL A 70 11.91 -10.85 -4.71
C VAL A 70 13.20 -11.37 -5.37
N ASN A 71 13.58 -10.83 -6.53
CA ASN A 71 14.80 -11.18 -7.25
C ASN A 71 15.91 -10.13 -7.09
N ALA A 72 15.65 -8.98 -6.46
CA ALA A 72 16.70 -8.01 -6.19
C ALA A 72 17.63 -8.51 -5.07
N PRO A 73 18.94 -8.20 -5.14
CA PRO A 73 19.86 -8.53 -4.06
C PRO A 73 19.37 -7.94 -2.74
N LYS A 74 19.08 -8.80 -1.74
CA LYS A 74 18.67 -8.34 -0.42
C LYS A 74 19.82 -7.60 0.24
N VAL A 75 19.72 -6.29 0.32
CA VAL A 75 20.64 -5.45 1.07
C VAL A 75 20.34 -5.62 2.55
N LEU A 76 21.23 -6.32 3.25
CA LEU A 76 21.08 -6.59 4.68
C LEU A 76 21.10 -5.29 5.48
N GLN A 77 20.11 -5.12 6.34
CA GLN A 77 19.98 -3.94 7.17
C GLN A 77 21.05 -3.90 8.28
N THR A 78 21.34 -2.69 8.75
CA THR A 78 22.18 -2.46 9.93
C THR A 78 21.38 -2.79 11.19
N GLY A 79 22.08 -3.12 12.29
CA GLY A 79 21.43 -3.42 13.56
C GLY A 79 20.57 -2.26 14.08
N GLU A 80 21.00 -1.02 13.86
CA GLU A 80 20.25 0.19 14.22
C GLU A 80 18.96 0.37 13.41
N ALA A 81 19.01 0.08 12.10
CA ALA A 81 17.83 0.17 11.24
C ALA A 81 16.77 -0.87 11.65
N VAL A 82 17.21 -2.11 11.90
CA VAL A 82 16.33 -3.19 12.37
C VAL A 82 15.76 -2.87 13.76
N TYR A 83 16.59 -2.35 14.67
CA TYR A 83 16.15 -1.90 15.99
C TYR A 83 15.03 -0.86 15.85
N THR A 84 15.24 0.17 15.05
CA THR A 84 14.30 1.27 14.88
C THR A 84 12.98 0.80 14.27
N ALA A 85 13.05 -0.05 13.24
CA ALA A 85 11.88 -0.51 12.51
C ALA A 85 11.06 -1.59 13.26
N THR A 86 11.71 -2.46 14.03
CA THR A 86 11.05 -3.65 14.62
C THR A 86 11.17 -3.68 16.15
N CYS A 87 12.38 -3.55 16.69
CA CYS A 87 12.63 -3.86 18.10
C CYS A 87 12.23 -2.73 19.07
N ALA A 88 12.27 -1.48 18.61
CA ALA A 88 12.04 -0.28 19.42
C ALA A 88 10.60 -0.19 19.97
N ALA A 89 9.63 -0.82 19.30
CA ALA A 89 8.23 -0.86 19.74
C ALA A 89 8.09 -1.38 21.17
N CYS A 90 8.89 -2.39 21.54
CA CYS A 90 8.90 -2.93 22.90
C CYS A 90 10.12 -2.46 23.70
N HIS A 91 11.31 -2.47 23.10
CA HIS A 91 12.55 -2.18 23.82
C HIS A 91 12.84 -0.69 24.00
N GLY A 92 12.18 0.21 23.27
CA GLY A 92 12.38 1.65 23.43
C GLY A 92 11.85 2.16 24.78
N THR A 93 10.66 1.70 25.18
CA THR A 93 10.01 2.08 26.44
C THR A 93 10.12 1.01 27.52
N GLY A 94 10.43 -0.24 27.15
CA GLY A 94 10.37 -1.41 28.04
C GLY A 94 8.97 -2.01 28.14
N ALA A 95 8.15 -1.88 27.09
CA ALA A 95 6.80 -2.41 27.04
C ALA A 95 6.78 -3.93 27.31
N ALA A 96 5.72 -4.40 27.98
CA ALA A 96 5.57 -5.80 28.39
C ALA A 96 6.76 -6.37 29.20
N GLY A 97 7.54 -5.51 29.88
CA GLY A 97 8.72 -5.92 30.65
C GLY A 97 9.96 -6.22 29.79
N ALA A 98 9.98 -5.73 28.54
CA ALA A 98 11.16 -5.81 27.68
C ALA A 98 12.34 -5.04 28.30
N PRO A 99 13.59 -5.53 28.20
CA PRO A 99 14.76 -4.78 28.67
C PRO A 99 14.91 -3.51 27.85
N LYS A 100 14.83 -2.36 28.51
CA LYS A 100 14.86 -1.05 27.87
C LYS A 100 16.21 -0.81 27.20
N PHE A 101 16.18 -0.26 25.99
CA PHE A 101 17.38 0.09 25.23
C PHE A 101 18.27 1.06 26.03
N GLY A 102 19.57 0.76 26.09
CA GLY A 102 20.56 1.55 26.83
C GLY A 102 20.55 1.37 28.36
N ASP A 103 19.63 0.55 28.92
CA ASP A 103 19.58 0.31 30.37
C ASP A 103 20.58 -0.78 30.78
N ALA A 104 21.77 -0.37 31.22
CA ALA A 104 22.81 -1.31 31.67
C ALA A 104 22.34 -2.25 32.80
N GLY A 105 21.44 -1.79 33.69
CA GLY A 105 20.90 -2.60 34.79
C GLY A 105 19.99 -3.72 34.27
N ALA A 106 19.10 -3.39 33.33
CA ALA A 106 18.23 -4.38 32.70
C ALA A 106 19.00 -5.38 31.82
N TRP A 107 20.10 -4.95 31.19
CA TRP A 107 20.87 -5.77 30.26
C TRP A 107 21.98 -6.60 30.89
N GLY A 108 22.50 -6.24 32.07
CA GLY A 108 23.66 -6.92 32.68
C GLY A 108 23.54 -8.45 32.77
N ALA A 109 22.45 -8.96 33.32
CA ALA A 109 22.22 -10.42 33.45
C ALA A 109 21.99 -11.13 32.10
N ARG A 110 21.60 -10.39 31.05
CA ARG A 110 21.44 -10.92 29.69
C ARG A 110 22.78 -10.96 28.98
N ILE A 111 23.56 -9.88 29.08
CA ILE A 111 24.91 -9.79 28.53
C ILE A 111 25.81 -10.88 29.12
N ALA A 112 25.66 -11.19 30.42
CA ALA A 112 26.40 -12.24 31.10
C ALA A 112 26.16 -13.66 30.53
N GLN A 113 25.06 -13.89 29.79
CA GLN A 113 24.78 -15.18 29.14
C GLN A 113 25.60 -15.38 27.85
N GLY A 114 26.29 -14.34 27.38
CA GLY A 114 27.05 -14.35 26.15
C GLY A 114 26.22 -14.00 24.91
N GLN A 115 26.91 -13.56 23.87
CA GLN A 115 26.31 -13.09 22.62
C GLN A 115 25.42 -14.15 21.96
N ASP A 116 25.92 -15.39 21.83
CA ASP A 116 25.22 -16.46 21.13
C ASP A 116 23.87 -16.80 21.78
N THR A 117 23.83 -16.82 23.11
CA THR A 117 22.60 -17.11 23.87
C THR A 117 21.56 -16.01 23.67
N VAL A 118 21.97 -14.75 23.77
CA VAL A 118 21.04 -13.62 23.62
C VAL A 118 20.52 -13.51 22.18
N VAL A 119 21.39 -13.76 21.19
CA VAL A 119 20.99 -13.81 19.77
C VAL A 119 20.01 -14.96 19.54
N LYS A 120 20.28 -16.15 20.06
CA LYS A 120 19.38 -17.31 19.94
C LYS A 120 17.99 -17.00 20.50
N HIS A 121 17.91 -16.38 21.68
CA HIS A 121 16.62 -15.97 22.26
C HIS A 121 15.86 -14.96 21.39
N ALA A 122 16.56 -14.08 20.68
CA ALA A 122 15.91 -13.14 19.76
C ALA A 122 15.43 -13.82 18.47
N LEU A 123 16.16 -14.82 17.99
CA LEU A 123 15.79 -15.60 16.80
C LEU A 123 14.59 -16.51 17.06
N GLU A 124 14.64 -17.28 18.15
CA GLU A 124 13.62 -18.29 18.49
C GLU A 124 12.44 -17.70 19.27
N GLY A 125 12.62 -16.52 19.86
CA GLY A 125 11.67 -15.93 20.80
C GLY A 125 11.90 -16.41 22.23
N LEU A 126 11.47 -15.59 23.19
CA LEU A 126 11.57 -15.89 24.61
C LEU A 126 10.49 -15.17 25.41
N ARG A 127 9.64 -15.93 26.10
CA ARG A 127 8.53 -15.40 26.92
C ARG A 127 7.59 -14.54 26.05
N ALA A 128 7.44 -13.25 26.38
CA ALA A 128 6.62 -12.31 25.62
C ALA A 128 7.30 -11.77 24.35
N MET A 129 8.59 -12.08 24.12
CA MET A 129 9.30 -11.69 22.91
C MET A 129 9.07 -12.73 21.81
N PRO A 130 8.42 -12.38 20.68
CA PRO A 130 8.22 -13.30 19.56
C PRO A 130 9.53 -13.60 18.81
N ALA A 131 9.56 -14.71 18.08
CA ALA A 131 10.65 -15.07 17.18
C ALA A 131 10.95 -13.93 16.19
N LYS A 132 12.23 -13.64 15.97
CA LYS A 132 12.73 -12.53 15.14
C LYS A 132 12.11 -11.16 15.48
N GLY A 133 11.70 -10.94 16.73
CA GLY A 133 11.02 -9.71 17.12
C GLY A 133 9.66 -9.51 16.45
N GLY A 134 9.05 -10.57 15.92
CA GLY A 134 7.73 -10.54 15.27
C GLY A 134 7.80 -10.21 13.77
N ASN A 135 9.00 -10.08 13.21
CA ASN A 135 9.20 -9.81 11.79
C ASN A 135 9.87 -11.02 11.09
N PRO A 136 9.09 -11.87 10.41
CA PRO A 136 9.63 -13.06 9.73
C PRO A 136 10.49 -12.73 8.52
N ASP A 137 10.42 -11.51 7.99
CA ASP A 137 11.18 -11.10 6.79
C ASP A 137 12.66 -10.77 7.09
N LEU A 138 13.03 -10.68 8.37
CA LEU A 138 14.40 -10.45 8.80
C LEU A 138 15.25 -11.71 8.62
N ASP A 139 16.45 -11.55 8.05
CA ASP A 139 17.46 -12.59 8.10
C ASP A 139 18.03 -12.71 9.52
N ASP A 140 18.52 -13.90 9.86
CA ASP A 140 19.05 -14.17 11.19
C ASP A 140 20.23 -13.25 11.53
N VAL A 141 20.99 -12.84 10.51
CA VAL A 141 22.08 -11.88 10.66
C VAL A 141 21.61 -10.46 10.96
N GLU A 142 20.46 -10.05 10.40
CA GLU A 142 19.86 -8.74 10.69
C GLU A 142 19.38 -8.67 12.14
N VAL A 143 18.76 -9.77 12.62
CA VAL A 143 18.37 -9.91 14.02
C VAL A 143 19.60 -9.91 14.93
N ALA A 144 20.64 -10.66 14.58
CA ALA A 144 21.86 -10.73 15.38
C ALA A 144 22.57 -9.36 15.47
N ARG A 145 22.63 -8.59 14.37
CA ARG A 145 23.13 -7.21 14.38
C ARG A 145 22.31 -6.29 15.29
N ALA A 146 20.98 -6.41 15.26
CA ALA A 146 20.11 -5.62 16.14
C ALA A 146 20.36 -5.94 17.62
N VAL A 147 20.50 -7.22 17.96
CA VAL A 147 20.83 -7.66 19.32
C VAL A 147 22.16 -7.10 19.77
N VAL A 148 23.19 -7.17 18.93
CA VAL A 148 24.52 -6.62 19.23
C VAL A 148 24.45 -5.10 19.42
N TYR A 149 23.74 -4.38 18.56
CA TYR A 149 23.52 -2.94 18.70
C TYR A 149 22.89 -2.59 20.06
N MET A 150 21.82 -3.28 20.44
CA MET A 150 21.11 -3.04 21.71
C MET A 150 21.96 -3.38 22.92
N ALA A 151 22.63 -4.54 22.90
CA ALA A 151 23.50 -4.98 23.99
C ALA A 151 24.70 -4.03 24.17
N ASN A 152 25.34 -3.61 23.08
CA ASN A 152 26.50 -2.71 23.12
C ASN A 152 26.11 -1.32 23.63
N LYS A 153 24.92 -0.83 23.27
CA LYS A 153 24.38 0.42 23.83
C LYS A 153 24.07 0.34 25.32
N ALA A 154 23.90 -0.87 25.85
CA ALA A 154 23.72 -1.13 27.28
C ALA A 154 25.00 -1.60 28.00
N GLY A 155 26.18 -1.51 27.36
CA GLY A 155 27.47 -1.78 27.98
C GLY A 155 28.14 -3.10 27.60
N ALA A 156 27.58 -3.88 26.67
CA ALA A 156 28.27 -5.03 26.10
C ALA A 156 29.42 -4.63 25.17
N LYS A 157 30.28 -5.59 24.86
CA LYS A 157 31.34 -5.50 23.83
C LYS A 157 31.21 -6.65 22.83
N PHE A 158 29.97 -6.92 22.41
CA PHE A 158 29.67 -7.97 21.46
C PHE A 158 30.15 -7.59 20.07
N LYS A 159 30.64 -8.59 19.34
CA LYS A 159 31.15 -8.40 17.98
C LYS A 159 29.98 -8.45 17.01
N GLU A 160 29.85 -7.43 16.17
CA GLU A 160 28.84 -7.45 15.12
C GLU A 160 29.11 -8.61 14.14
N PRO A 161 28.09 -9.43 13.81
CA PRO A 161 28.26 -10.49 12.83
C PRO A 161 28.56 -9.91 11.45
N GLU A 162 29.76 -10.22 10.96
CA GLU A 162 30.18 -9.89 9.61
C GLU A 162 29.54 -10.90 8.66
N VAL A 163 28.85 -10.38 7.64
CA VAL A 163 28.46 -11.18 6.49
C VAL A 163 29.61 -10.98 5.53
N LYS A 164 30.36 -12.05 5.21
CA LYS A 164 31.20 -12.00 4.01
C LYS A 164 30.25 -11.63 2.88
N GLN A 165 30.38 -10.40 2.38
CA GLN A 165 29.69 -9.95 1.18
C GLN A 165 29.80 -11.11 0.19
N ALA A 166 28.67 -11.67 -0.23
CA ALA A 166 28.68 -12.46 -1.43
C ALA A 166 29.30 -11.53 -2.47
N ALA A 167 30.43 -11.96 -3.04
CA ALA A 167 31.07 -11.23 -4.13
C ALA A 167 29.97 -10.84 -5.12
N PRO A 168 30.00 -9.63 -5.69
CA PRO A 168 29.05 -9.25 -6.73
C PRO A 168 29.03 -10.41 -7.72
N ALA A 169 27.86 -11.03 -7.88
CA ALA A 169 27.66 -12.07 -8.87
C ALA A 169 28.19 -11.45 -10.17
N ALA A 170 29.29 -12.03 -10.66
CA ALA A 170 29.93 -11.62 -11.89
C ALA A 170 28.82 -11.41 -12.91
N GLU A 171 28.81 -10.23 -13.55
CA GLU A 171 27.91 -9.91 -14.65
C GLU A 171 27.77 -11.14 -15.55
N ALA A 172 26.63 -11.81 -15.46
CA ALA A 172 26.28 -12.81 -16.44
C ALA A 172 26.15 -12.05 -17.76
N PRO A 173 26.88 -12.46 -18.82
CA PRO A 173 26.86 -11.73 -20.07
C PRO A 173 25.43 -11.69 -20.61
N ALA A 174 25.01 -10.49 -21.04
CA ALA A 174 23.73 -10.23 -21.66
C ALA A 174 23.42 -11.30 -22.72
N ALA A 175 22.34 -12.05 -22.52
CA ALA A 175 21.81 -12.94 -23.54
C ALA A 175 21.23 -12.08 -24.67
N GLU A 176 21.80 -12.21 -25.86
CA GLU A 176 21.30 -11.67 -27.12
C GLU A 176 19.82 -12.04 -27.36
N PRO A 177 18.99 -11.15 -27.92
CA PRO A 177 17.61 -11.48 -28.24
C PRO A 177 17.56 -12.42 -29.46
N ALA A 178 17.00 -13.61 -29.25
CA ALA A 178 16.70 -14.54 -30.33
C ALA A 178 15.60 -13.99 -31.24
N LYS A 179 15.90 -13.88 -32.55
CA LYS A 179 14.91 -13.65 -33.60
C LYS A 179 14.03 -14.89 -33.79
N GLY A 180 12.72 -14.68 -33.85
CA GLY A 180 11.70 -15.63 -34.30
C GLY A 180 10.51 -14.86 -34.82
#